data_AF-X1LQ03-F1
#
_entry.id   AF-X1LQ03-F1
#
_cell.length_a   1.000
_cell.length_b   1.000
_cell.length_c   1.000
_cell.angle_alpha   90.00
_cell.angle_beta   90.00
_cell.angle_gamma   90.00
#
_symmetry.space_group_name_H-M   'P 1'
#
loop_
_entity.id
_entity.type
_entity.pdbx_description
1 polymer ?
#
loop_
_entity_poly.entity_id
_entity_poly.type
_entity_poly.pdbx_seq_one_letter_code
_entity_poly.pdbx_strand_id
1 'polypeptide(L)'
;MSKVSKESIAPFLKYFDKKFLNLKEIKSIGDLAKLPIFAYKFFTKNDTKIISKLFDINVIEDLSKLDKEKPFDQFFSLDATEDPIKQAKIVEKMRKQIDILTEKIPNLETKLKKGIIISDVIARTAKKKEPIKKKETKIICVGLENAGRA
;
A
#
# COMPACT_ATOMS: atom_id res chain seq x y z
N MET A 1 12.60 -13.94 21.20
CA MET A 1 11.87 -12.70 20.87
C MET A 1 12.82 -11.76 20.13
N SER A 2 12.66 -11.57 18.82
CA SER A 2 13.50 -10.62 18.08
C SER A 2 13.17 -9.20 18.53
N LYS A 3 14.11 -8.56 19.23
CA LYS A 3 14.12 -7.10 19.39
C LYS A 3 14.15 -6.51 17.99
N VAL A 4 13.03 -5.96 17.54
CA VAL A 4 13.06 -5.02 16.42
C VAL A 4 13.85 -3.83 16.94
N SER A 5 15.10 -3.67 16.49
CA SER A 5 15.90 -2.51 16.88
C SER A 5 15.24 -1.27 16.28
N LYS A 6 15.14 -0.19 17.06
CA LYS A 6 14.61 1.11 16.61
C LYS A 6 15.25 1.59 15.30
N GLU A 7 16.46 1.13 15.00
CA GLU A 7 17.23 1.35 13.76
C GLU A 7 16.46 0.94 12.51
N SER A 8 15.67 -0.13 12.58
CA SER A 8 14.88 -0.65 11.46
C SER A 8 13.77 0.31 10.99
N ILE A 9 13.26 1.14 11.90
CA ILE A 9 12.08 1.98 11.70
C ILE A 9 12.52 3.43 11.41
N ALA A 10 13.67 3.84 11.93
CA ALA A 10 14.21 5.18 11.84
C ALA A 10 14.17 5.81 10.41
N PRO A 11 14.50 5.09 9.32
CA PRO A 11 14.44 5.65 7.97
C PRO A 11 13.04 6.11 7.54
N PHE A 12 11.99 5.49 8.10
CA PHE A 12 10.60 5.77 7.77
C PHE A 12 10.01 6.91 8.61
N LEU A 13 10.44 7.06 9.87
CA LEU A 13 9.88 8.04 10.80
C LEU A 13 9.90 9.48 10.27
N LYS A 14 10.86 9.81 9.40
CA LYS A 14 10.95 11.13 8.75
C LYS A 14 9.72 11.50 7.92
N TYR A 15 8.90 10.54 7.50
CA TYR A 15 7.70 10.76 6.69
C TYR A 15 6.43 10.97 7.51
N PHE A 16 6.49 10.72 8.82
CA PHE A 16 5.34 10.77 9.71
C PHE A 16 5.34 12.04 10.55
N ASP A 17 4.16 12.49 10.94
CA ASP A 17 4.02 13.59 11.89
C ASP A 17 4.31 13.08 13.30
N LYS A 18 5.21 13.78 14.02
CA LYS A 18 5.67 13.39 15.36
C LYS A 18 4.51 13.18 16.33
N LYS A 19 3.40 13.91 16.17
CA LYS A 19 2.21 13.76 17.03
C LYS A 19 1.58 12.36 16.95
N PHE A 20 1.68 11.71 15.79
CA PHE A 20 1.21 10.33 15.59
C PHE A 20 2.29 9.29 15.87
N LEU A 21 3.54 9.73 16.06
CA LEU A 21 4.68 8.89 16.41
C LEU A 21 4.98 8.87 17.90
N ASN A 22 4.26 9.64 18.73
CA ASN A 22 4.45 9.76 20.19
C ASN A 22 4.12 8.47 20.98
N LEU A 23 4.17 7.33 20.30
CA LEU A 23 3.67 6.06 20.75
C LEU A 23 4.81 5.25 21.37
N LYS A 24 4.65 4.95 22.65
CA LYS A 24 5.19 3.73 23.29
C LYS A 24 4.79 2.43 22.54
N GLU A 25 3.96 2.53 21.50
CA GLU A 25 3.34 1.44 20.74
C GLU A 25 4.00 1.10 19.39
N ILE A 26 4.74 2.01 18.73
CA ILE A 26 5.42 1.66 17.47
C ILE A 26 6.71 0.90 17.80
N LYS A 27 6.61 -0.43 17.73
CA LYS A 27 7.72 -1.35 18.04
C LYS A 27 8.30 -1.98 16.78
N SER A 28 7.56 -1.94 15.67
CA SER A 28 7.91 -2.61 14.41
C SER A 28 7.51 -1.81 13.17
N ILE A 29 8.08 -2.20 12.02
CA ILE A 29 7.66 -1.67 10.71
C ILE A 29 6.21 -2.09 10.41
N GLY A 30 5.77 -3.26 10.90
CA GLY A 30 4.37 -3.68 10.78
C GLY A 30 3.41 -2.73 11.48
N ASP A 31 3.82 -2.11 12.59
CA ASP A 31 3.00 -1.12 13.28
C ASP A 31 2.83 0.15 12.43
N LEU A 32 3.84 0.53 11.63
CA LEU A 32 3.72 1.64 10.69
C LEU A 32 2.71 1.35 9.57
N ALA A 33 2.63 0.12 9.09
CA ALA A 33 1.69 -0.27 8.03
C ALA A 33 0.22 -0.13 8.47
N LYS A 34 -0.04 -0.32 9.77
CA LYS A 34 -1.37 -0.21 10.39
C LYS A 34 -1.77 1.23 10.72
N LEU A 35 -0.84 2.18 10.62
CA LEU A 35 -1.16 3.57 10.90
C LEU A 35 -2.15 4.11 9.85
N PRO A 36 -3.03 5.03 10.26
CA PRO A 36 -3.92 5.69 9.32
C PRO A 36 -3.14 6.58 8.35
N ILE A 37 -3.67 6.79 7.14
CA ILE A 37 -2.98 7.55 6.08
C ILE A 37 -2.67 8.99 6.51
N PHE A 38 -3.52 9.59 7.36
CA PHE A 38 -3.30 10.94 7.91
C PHE A 38 -2.05 11.01 8.82
N ALA A 39 -1.44 9.87 9.18
CA ALA A 39 -0.21 9.84 9.95
C ALA A 39 1.00 10.38 9.15
N TYR A 40 0.93 10.35 7.82
CA TYR A 40 1.93 10.99 6.97
C TYR A 40 1.90 12.52 7.11
N LYS A 41 3.05 13.12 7.40
CA LYS A 41 3.16 14.58 7.58
C LYS A 41 2.91 15.40 6.31
N PHE A 42 2.94 14.75 5.14
CA PHE A 42 2.78 15.39 3.84
C PHE A 42 1.35 15.30 3.28
N PHE A 43 0.47 14.53 3.93
CA PHE A 43 -0.96 14.59 3.65
C PHE A 43 -1.64 15.58 4.58
N THR A 44 -2.39 16.50 4.01
CA THR A 44 -3.32 17.35 4.78
C THR A 44 -4.56 16.54 5.14
N LYS A 45 -5.34 17.04 6.12
CA LYS A 45 -6.65 16.46 6.45
C LYS A 45 -7.58 16.39 5.24
N ASN A 46 -7.49 17.38 4.33
CA ASN A 46 -8.28 17.40 3.11
C ASN A 46 -7.81 16.32 2.12
N ASP A 47 -6.50 16.17 1.95
CA ASP A 47 -5.90 15.12 1.11
C ASP A 47 -6.40 13.74 1.58
N THR A 48 -6.34 13.48 2.89
CA THR A 48 -6.76 12.17 3.43
C THR A 48 -8.24 11.90 3.25
N LYS A 49 -9.09 12.91 3.43
CA LYS A 49 -10.55 12.78 3.24
C LYS A 49 -10.88 12.41 1.80
N ILE A 50 -10.18 13.00 0.83
CA ILE A 50 -10.39 12.69 -0.58
C ILE A 50 -9.86 11.32 -0.93
N ILE A 51 -8.65 10.96 -0.48
CA ILE A 51 -8.08 9.64 -0.71
C ILE A 51 -8.99 8.54 -0.16
N SER A 52 -9.46 8.69 1.07
CA SER A 52 -10.41 7.76 1.70
C SER A 52 -11.72 7.68 0.92
N LYS A 53 -12.28 8.82 0.47
CA LYS A 53 -13.52 8.84 -0.32
C LYS A 53 -13.37 8.21 -1.71
N LEU A 54 -12.23 8.42 -2.38
CA LEU A 54 -12.01 7.94 -3.74
C LEU A 54 -11.70 6.45 -3.78
N PHE A 55 -10.83 5.97 -2.87
CA PHE A 55 -10.28 4.61 -2.95
C PHE A 55 -10.79 3.68 -1.85
N ASP A 56 -11.61 4.17 -0.92
CA ASP A 56 -12.06 3.44 0.28
C ASP A 56 -10.88 2.88 1.11
N ILE A 57 -9.80 3.66 1.22
CA ILE A 57 -8.59 3.29 1.95
C ILE A 57 -8.37 4.20 3.15
N ASN A 58 -7.99 3.58 4.28
CA ASN A 58 -7.85 4.30 5.55
C ASN A 58 -6.48 4.09 6.20
N VAL A 59 -5.77 3.01 5.88
CA VAL A 59 -4.46 2.67 6.45
C VAL A 59 -3.35 2.64 5.40
N ILE A 60 -2.11 2.76 5.86
CA ILE A 60 -0.90 2.79 5.02
C ILE A 60 -0.73 1.50 4.23
N GLU A 61 -1.06 0.35 4.82
CA GLU A 61 -1.01 -0.93 4.12
C GLU A 61 -1.89 -0.94 2.86
N ASP A 62 -3.09 -0.36 2.91
CA ASP A 62 -3.98 -0.32 1.74
C ASP A 62 -3.45 0.63 0.67
N LEU A 63 -2.83 1.74 1.08
CA LEU A 63 -2.18 2.68 0.16
C LEU A 63 -1.07 2.00 -0.66
N SER A 64 -0.44 0.94 -0.13
CA SER A 64 0.58 0.18 -0.87
C SER A 64 0.05 -0.65 -2.04
N LYS A 65 -1.26 -0.87 -2.10
CA LYS A 65 -1.92 -1.70 -3.13
C LYS A 65 -2.31 -0.89 -4.37
N LEU A 66 -2.15 0.44 -4.32
CA LEU A 66 -2.45 1.31 -5.45
C LEU A 66 -1.35 1.29 -6.50
N ASP A 67 -1.71 1.62 -7.74
CA ASP A 67 -0.74 1.80 -8.83
C ASP A 67 0.05 3.11 -8.65
N LYS A 68 1.38 3.00 -8.54
CA LYS A 68 2.27 4.16 -8.35
C LYS A 68 2.43 5.03 -9.60
N GLU A 69 2.28 4.46 -10.80
CA GLU A 69 2.43 5.20 -12.06
C GLU A 69 1.13 5.92 -12.39
N LYS A 70 0.00 5.23 -12.17
CA LYS A 70 -1.35 5.75 -12.43
C LYS A 70 -2.28 5.55 -11.22
N PRO A 71 -2.10 6.33 -10.13
CA PRO A 71 -2.86 6.14 -8.89
C PRO A 71 -4.37 6.22 -9.04
N PHE A 72 -4.84 7.05 -9.97
CA PHE A 72 -6.27 7.24 -10.20
C PHE A 72 -6.88 6.19 -11.14
N ASP A 73 -6.08 5.35 -11.81
CA ASP A 73 -6.65 4.38 -12.76
C ASP A 73 -7.54 3.34 -12.06
N GLN A 74 -7.17 2.95 -10.84
CA GLN A 74 -7.99 2.08 -10.00
C GLN A 74 -9.33 2.70 -9.59
N PHE A 75 -9.45 4.03 -9.59
CA PHE A 75 -10.74 4.68 -9.34
C PHE A 75 -11.73 4.40 -10.47
N PHE A 76 -11.26 4.34 -11.71
CA PHE A 76 -12.11 4.09 -12.89
C PHE A 76 -12.65 2.67 -12.97
N SER A 77 -12.03 1.73 -12.24
CA SER A 77 -12.43 0.32 -12.21
C SER A 77 -13.43 -0.03 -11.10
N LEU A 78 -13.75 0.90 -10.19
CA LEU A 78 -14.63 0.62 -9.04
C LEU A 78 -16.10 0.43 -9.44
N ASP A 79 -16.58 1.18 -10.44
CA ASP A 79 -17.96 1.10 -10.96
C ASP A 79 -18.01 0.50 -12.37
N ALA A 80 -17.25 -0.58 -12.60
CA ALA A 80 -17.17 -1.21 -13.91
C ALA A 80 -18.53 -1.83 -14.33
N THR A 81 -18.94 -1.57 -15.59
CA THR A 81 -20.11 -2.18 -16.23
C THR A 81 -19.72 -2.83 -17.55
N GLU A 82 -20.41 -3.91 -17.91
CA GLU A 82 -20.18 -4.64 -19.18
C GLU A 82 -20.64 -3.84 -20.41
N ASP A 83 -21.52 -2.85 -20.24
CA ASP A 83 -21.98 -1.96 -21.31
C ASP A 83 -20.90 -0.92 -21.65
N PRO A 84 -20.26 -0.98 -22.83
CA PRO A 84 -19.13 -0.11 -23.17
C PRO A 84 -19.51 1.38 -23.22
N ILE A 85 -20.75 1.70 -23.60
CA ILE A 85 -21.24 3.08 -23.72
C ILE A 85 -21.48 3.66 -22.32
N LYS A 86 -22.08 2.89 -21.43
CA LYS A 86 -22.26 3.29 -20.02
C LYS A 86 -20.91 3.38 -19.31
N GLN A 87 -20.00 2.44 -19.56
CA GLN A 87 -18.65 2.46 -19.01
C GLN A 87 -17.91 3.75 -19.41
N ALA A 88 -17.96 4.12 -20.69
CA ALA A 88 -17.34 5.35 -21.17
C ALA A 88 -17.90 6.60 -20.44
N LYS A 89 -19.22 6.66 -20.22
CA LYS A 89 -19.86 7.77 -19.48
C LYS A 89 -19.47 7.81 -18.00
N ILE A 90 -19.36 6.64 -17.36
CA ILE A 90 -18.91 6.53 -15.95
C ILE A 90 -17.47 7.03 -15.83
N VAL A 91 -16.58 6.54 -16.70
CA VAL A 91 -15.17 6.94 -16.72
C VAL A 91 -15.03 8.44 -16.99
N GLU A 92 -15.79 9.00 -17.94
CA GLU A 92 -15.75 10.45 -18.22
C GLU A 92 -16.19 11.28 -17.01
N LYS A 93 -17.27 10.87 -16.32
CA LYS A 93 -17.74 11.53 -15.10
C LYS A 93 -16.70 11.45 -13.98
N MET A 94 -16.05 10.30 -13.82
CA MET A 94 -14.99 10.11 -12.84
C MET A 94 -13.75 10.94 -13.15
N ARG A 95 -13.36 11.05 -14.44
CA ARG A 95 -12.25 11.91 -14.88
C ARG A 95 -12.53 13.38 -14.53
N LYS A 96 -13.72 13.88 -14.87
CA LYS A 96 -14.14 15.24 -14.50
C LYS A 96 -14.09 15.48 -12.99
N GLN A 97 -14.48 14.49 -12.18
CA GLN A 97 -14.37 14.60 -10.72
C GLN A 97 -12.91 14.68 -10.26
N ILE A 98 -12.04 13.85 -10.83
CA ILE A 98 -10.60 13.90 -10.53
C ILE A 98 -10.02 15.24 -10.93
N ASP A 99 -10.33 15.76 -12.13
CA ASP A 99 -9.85 17.05 -12.62
C ASP A 99 -10.25 18.20 -11.66
N ILE A 100 -11.51 18.24 -11.24
CA ILE A 100 -11.98 19.23 -10.26
C ILE A 100 -11.25 19.07 -8.91
N LEU A 101 -10.93 17.83 -8.50
CA LEU A 101 -10.24 17.57 -7.24
C LEU A 101 -8.75 17.93 -7.31
N THR A 102 -8.10 17.68 -8.44
CA THR A 102 -6.68 18.02 -8.67
C THR A 102 -6.48 19.53 -8.85
N GLU A 103 -7.45 20.25 -9.43
CA GLU A 103 -7.45 21.72 -9.44
C GLU A 103 -7.57 22.29 -8.02
N LYS A 104 -8.43 21.70 -7.17
CA LYS A 104 -8.61 22.16 -5.78
C LYS A 104 -7.45 21.79 -4.86
N ILE A 105 -6.69 20.76 -5.19
CA ILE A 105 -5.54 20.29 -4.42
C ILE A 105 -4.35 20.12 -5.35
N PRO A 106 -3.63 21.22 -5.63
CA PRO A 106 -2.41 21.15 -6.40
C PRO A 106 -1.46 20.16 -5.73
N ASN A 107 -0.87 19.26 -6.53
CA ASN A 107 0.05 18.21 -6.11
C ASN A 107 -0.56 17.00 -5.38
N LEU A 108 -1.89 16.81 -5.37
CA LEU A 108 -2.50 15.61 -4.78
C LEU A 108 -1.93 14.33 -5.39
N GLU A 109 -1.81 14.27 -6.73
CA GLU A 109 -1.24 13.12 -7.42
C GLU A 109 0.20 12.85 -6.98
N THR A 110 1.05 13.88 -6.95
CA THR A 110 2.44 13.75 -6.52
C THR A 110 2.56 13.25 -5.08
N LYS A 111 1.72 13.76 -4.17
CA LYS A 111 1.66 13.29 -2.78
C LYS A 111 1.17 11.85 -2.71
N LEU A 112 0.17 11.49 -3.51
CA LEU A 112 -0.38 10.13 -3.58
C LEU A 112 0.68 9.15 -4.07
N LYS A 113 1.36 9.43 -5.18
CA LYS A 113 2.49 8.64 -5.69
C LYS A 113 3.56 8.45 -4.62
N LYS A 114 3.95 9.52 -3.94
CA LYS A 114 4.91 9.47 -2.83
C LYS A 114 4.41 8.57 -1.68
N GLY A 115 3.15 8.71 -1.30
CA GLY A 115 2.49 7.89 -0.27
C GLY A 115 2.51 6.41 -0.64
N ILE A 116 2.13 6.06 -1.87
CA ILE A 116 2.12 4.69 -2.39
C ILE A 116 3.51 4.08 -2.32
N ILE A 117 4.54 4.78 -2.83
CA ILE A 117 5.92 4.29 -2.83
C ILE A 117 6.42 4.02 -1.41
N ILE A 118 6.22 4.95 -0.48
CA ILE A 118 6.67 4.78 0.91
C ILE A 118 5.91 3.62 1.57
N SER A 119 4.59 3.53 1.33
CA SER A 119 3.73 2.49 1.88
C SER A 119 4.12 1.10 1.38
N ASP A 120 4.43 0.97 0.08
CA ASP A 120 4.91 -0.27 -0.53
C ASP A 120 6.25 -0.72 0.06
N VAL A 121 7.18 0.20 0.27
CA VAL A 121 8.45 -0.14 0.95
C VAL A 121 8.19 -0.59 2.39
N ILE A 122 7.29 0.08 3.13
CA ILE A 122 6.90 -0.32 4.49
C ILE A 122 6.29 -1.74 4.49
N ALA A 123 5.29 -1.98 3.64
CA ALA A 123 4.56 -3.25 3.58
C ALA A 123 5.48 -4.42 3.19
N ARG A 124 6.34 -4.23 2.17
CA ARG A 124 7.32 -5.27 1.77
C ARG A 124 8.34 -5.54 2.87
N THR A 125 8.79 -4.52 3.59
CA THR A 125 9.76 -4.69 4.68
C THR A 125 9.12 -5.34 5.90
N ALA A 126 7.84 -5.08 6.17
CA ALA A 126 7.08 -5.77 7.21
C ALA A 126 6.95 -7.27 6.90
N LYS A 127 6.56 -7.64 5.67
CA LYS A 127 6.41 -9.03 5.23
C LYS A 127 7.72 -9.82 5.21
N LYS A 128 8.84 -9.19 4.80
CA LYS A 128 10.17 -9.83 4.87
C LYS A 128 10.63 -10.15 6.30
N LYS A 129 10.03 -9.52 7.31
CA LYS A 129 10.34 -9.71 8.73
C LYS A 129 9.32 -10.57 9.46
N GLU A 130 8.20 -10.94 8.84
CA GLU A 130 7.43 -12.06 9.34
C GLU A 130 8.33 -13.29 9.32
N PRO A 131 8.43 -14.06 10.42
CA PRO A 131 9.11 -15.33 10.34
C PRO A 131 8.41 -16.10 9.23
N ILE A 132 9.14 -16.37 8.15
CA ILE A 132 8.76 -17.41 7.19
C ILE A 132 8.45 -18.59 8.10
N LYS A 133 7.17 -18.95 8.25
CA LYS A 133 6.81 -20.27 8.79
C LYS A 133 7.62 -21.19 7.92
N LYS A 134 8.72 -21.73 8.44
CA LYS A 134 9.57 -22.69 7.75
C LYS A 134 8.59 -23.78 7.34
N LYS A 135 8.13 -23.76 6.09
CA LYS A 135 7.60 -24.96 5.46
C LYS A 135 8.82 -25.87 5.51
N GLU A 136 8.79 -26.84 6.40
CA GLU A 136 9.76 -27.93 6.40
C GLU A 136 9.88 -28.40 4.95
N THR A 137 11.05 -28.21 4.36
CA THR A 137 11.37 -28.77 3.06
C THR A 137 11.40 -30.29 3.27
N LYS A 138 10.27 -30.96 3.07
CA LYS A 138 10.24 -32.42 2.94
C LYS A 138 10.95 -32.75 1.63
N ILE A 139 12.23 -33.10 1.73
CA ILE A 139 12.94 -33.78 0.64
C ILE A 139 12.32 -35.17 0.56
N ILE A 140 11.52 -35.40 -0.49
CA ILE A 140 11.02 -36.73 -0.82
C ILE A 140 12.07 -37.35 -1.74
N CYS A 141 12.92 -38.22 -1.20
CA CYS A 141 13.75 -39.09 -2.02
C CYS A 141 12.85 -40.18 -2.61
N VAL A 142 12.40 -40.00 -3.85
CA VAL A 142 11.79 -41.08 -4.63
C VAL A 142 12.93 -41.77 -5.39
N GLY A 143 13.50 -42.81 -4.80
CA GLY A 143 14.36 -43.73 -5.52
C GLY A 143 13.47 -44.58 -6.44
N LEU A 144 13.49 -44.27 -7.74
CA LEU A 144 12.92 -45.12 -8.78
C LEU A 144 13.70 -46.43 -8.80
N GLU A 145 13.11 -47.47 -8.21
CA GLU A 145 13.48 -48.85 -8.47
C GLU A 145 13.25 -49.12 -9.98
N ASN A 146 14.29 -49.63 -10.64
CA ASN A 146 14.37 -50.04 -12.05
C ASN A 146 14.47 -48.95 -13.14
N ALA A 147 15.71 -48.56 -13.45
CA ALA A 147 16.09 -48.17 -14.80
C ALA A 147 17.43 -48.83 -15.17
N GLY A 148 17.39 -49.75 -16.13
CA GLY A 148 18.58 -50.11 -16.93
C GLY A 148 19.17 -51.52 -16.72
N ARG A 149 18.40 -52.55 -17.06
CA ARG A 149 18.96 -53.82 -17.57
C ARG A 149 19.27 -53.61 -19.05
N ALA A 150 20.55 -53.44 -19.40
CA ALA A 150 21.13 -53.67 -20.72
C ALA A 150 22.67 -53.68 -20.58
#